data_AF-A0A7X9GQ92-F1
#
_entry.id   AF-A0A7X9GQ92-F1
#
_cell.length_a   1.000
_cell.length_b   1.000
_cell.length_c   1.000
_cell.angle_alpha   90.00
_cell.angle_beta   90.00
_cell.angle_gamma   90.00
#
_symmetry.space_group_name_H-M   'P 1'
#
loop_
_entity.id
_entity.type
_entity.pdbx_description
1 polymer ?
#
loop_
_entity_poly.entity_id
_entity_poly.type
_entity_poly.pdbx_seq_one_letter_code
_entity_poly.pdbx_strand_id
1 'polypeptide(L)'
;MKLVLNGDAFENVNRLIDIYDNMDYKVYEWNKDYVELEMAKNAEFFDDIDGKSLDVEQRLAVVVDEDNNLVIAGAGSGKTLTISGKVKYLVNKKKVNPDEILLLSFTRKAADEMQERISTTPPRESS
;
A
#
# COMPACT_ATOMS: atom_id res chain seq x y z
N MET A 1 1.89 48.26 11.80
CA MET A 1 1.77 47.02 12.61
C MET A 1 2.93 46.11 12.22
N LYS A 2 3.96 46.00 13.07
CA LYS A 2 5.15 45.18 12.81
C LYS A 2 4.91 43.85 13.52
N LEU A 3 4.73 42.76 12.76
CA LEU A 3 4.60 41.44 13.35
C LEU A 3 5.95 41.10 13.99
N VAL A 4 6.04 41.10 15.32
CA VAL A 4 7.21 40.59 16.03
C VAL A 4 7.01 39.10 16.18
N LEU A 5 7.64 38.32 15.30
CA LEU A 5 7.74 36.88 15.47
C LEU A 5 8.72 36.62 16.63
N ASN A 6 8.28 35.91 17.67
CA ASN A 6 9.15 35.49 18.77
C ASN A 6 10.12 34.40 18.27
N GLY A 7 11.21 34.13 19.01
CA GLY A 7 12.27 33.17 18.60
C GLY A 7 11.72 31.81 18.13
N ASP A 8 10.75 31.26 18.85
CA ASP A 8 10.06 30.01 18.50
C ASP A 8 9.36 30.07 17.14
N ALA A 9 8.81 31.23 16.78
CA ALA A 9 8.14 31.41 15.49
C ALA A 9 9.16 31.40 14.33
N PHE A 10 10.36 31.94 14.54
CA PHE A 10 11.44 31.86 13.55
C PHE A 10 11.99 30.44 13.39
N GLU A 11 12.17 29.69 14.48
CA GLU A 11 12.58 28.28 14.40
C GLU A 11 11.54 27.43 13.66
N ASN A 12 10.25 27.61 13.95
CA ASN A 12 9.19 26.89 13.27
C ASN A 12 9.13 27.22 11.76
N VAL A 13 9.36 28.48 11.38
CA VAL A 13 9.43 28.88 9.96
C VAL A 13 10.63 28.24 9.28
N ASN A 14 11.81 28.25 9.90
CA ASN A 14 13.00 27.60 9.33
C ASN A 14 12.81 26.08 9.19
N ARG A 15 12.16 25.43 10.16
CA ARG A 15 11.80 24.01 10.08
C ARG A 15 10.82 23.74 8.93
N LEU A 16 9.82 24.61 8.74
CA LEU A 16 8.88 24.47 7.63
C LEU A 16 9.59 24.62 6.27
N ILE A 17 10.47 25.61 6.13
CA ILE A 17 11.28 25.82 4.93
C ILE A 17 12.15 24.59 4.65
N ASP A 18 12.84 24.05 5.66
CA ASP A 18 13.64 22.82 5.52
C ASP A 18 12.79 21.58 5.14
N ILE A 19 11.55 21.48 5.64
CA ILE A 19 10.62 20.43 5.22
C ILE A 19 10.22 20.62 3.77
N TYR A 20 9.92 21.85 3.36
CA TYR A 20 9.51 22.15 2.00
C TYR A 20 10.64 21.91 0.98
N ASP A 21 11.84 22.42 1.28
CA ASP A 21 13.00 22.33 0.40
C ASP A 21 13.51 20.89 0.24
N ASN A 22 13.26 20.03 1.24
CA ASN A 22 13.69 18.62 1.23
C ASN A 22 12.49 17.65 1.20
N MET A 23 11.33 18.08 0.73
CA MET A 23 10.10 17.28 0.81
C MET A 23 10.23 15.95 0.06
N ASP A 24 10.76 15.99 -1.17
CA ASP A 24 10.92 14.79 -2.00
C ASP A 24 11.81 13.75 -1.32
N TYR A 25 12.91 14.19 -0.72
CA TYR A 25 13.81 13.31 0.01
C TYR A 25 13.15 12.74 1.27
N LYS A 26 12.40 13.55 2.01
CA LYS A 26 11.68 13.09 3.20
C LYS A 26 10.59 12.08 2.85
N VAL A 27 9.85 12.29 1.78
CA VAL A 27 8.84 11.33 1.26
C VAL A 27 9.52 10.03 0.84
N TYR A 28 10.65 10.11 0.12
CA TYR A 28 11.40 8.93 -0.29
C TYR A 28 11.85 8.07 0.90
N GLU A 29 12.50 8.67 1.90
CA GLU A 29 12.96 7.94 3.09
C GLU A 29 11.77 7.36 3.87
N TRP A 30 10.68 8.11 4.02
CA TRP A 30 9.47 7.60 4.67
C TRP A 30 8.86 6.40 3.95
N ASN A 31 8.76 6.46 2.63
CA ASN A 31 8.22 5.35 1.84
C ASN A 31 9.10 4.10 1.98
N LYS A 32 10.43 4.29 1.97
CA LYS A 32 11.38 3.20 2.16
C LYS A 32 11.22 2.56 3.55
N ASP A 33 11.26 3.36 4.61
CA ASP A 33 11.09 2.88 5.99
C ASP A 33 9.74 2.17 6.17
N TYR A 34 8.68 2.74 5.61
CA TYR A 34 7.34 2.16 5.64
C TYR A 34 7.29 0.78 4.98
N VAL A 35 7.88 0.65 3.78
CA VAL A 35 7.96 -0.63 3.06
C VAL A 35 8.71 -1.67 3.89
N GLU A 36 9.89 -1.33 4.41
CA GLU A 36 10.69 -2.24 5.22
C GLU A 36 9.93 -2.73 6.46
N LEU A 37 9.28 -1.80 7.18
CA LEU A 37 8.47 -2.11 8.36
C LEU A 37 7.26 -2.99 8.03
N GLU A 38 6.52 -2.67 6.97
CA GLU A 38 5.32 -3.43 6.60
C GLU A 38 5.65 -4.81 6.04
N MET A 39 6.78 -4.97 5.32
CA MET A 39 7.27 -6.27 4.87
C MET A 39 7.63 -7.18 6.05
N ALA A 40 8.35 -6.65 7.04
CA ALA A 40 8.73 -7.40 8.24
C ALA A 40 7.50 -7.77 9.10
N LYS A 41 6.63 -6.79 9.35
CA LYS A 41 5.43 -6.94 10.20
C LYS A 41 4.42 -7.94 9.64
N ASN A 42 4.34 -8.09 8.33
CA ASN A 42 3.36 -8.95 7.66
C ASN A 42 3.99 -10.16 6.98
N ALA A 43 5.22 -10.55 7.36
CA ALA A 43 5.96 -11.65 6.71
C ALA A 43 5.12 -12.93 6.58
N GLU A 44 4.52 -13.41 7.68
CA GLU A 44 3.68 -14.62 7.69
C GLU A 44 2.46 -14.52 6.78
N PHE A 45 1.89 -13.31 6.65
CA PHE A 45 0.76 -13.09 5.74
C PHE A 45 1.17 -13.23 4.27
N PHE A 46 2.39 -12.83 3.92
CA PHE A 46 2.90 -12.97 2.55
C PHE A 46 3.36 -14.38 2.21
N ASP A 47 3.59 -15.22 3.22
CA ASP A 47 3.98 -16.62 3.02
C ASP A 47 2.81 -17.51 2.61
N ASP A 48 1.56 -17.06 2.84
CA ASP A 48 0.36 -17.76 2.40
C ASP A 48 -0.72 -16.80 1.88
N ILE A 49 -0.65 -16.54 0.57
CA ILE A 49 -1.72 -15.96 -0.22
C ILE A 49 -2.26 -17.04 -1.14
N ASP A 50 -3.51 -17.46 -0.94
CA ASP A 50 -4.16 -18.50 -1.76
C ASP A 50 -3.35 -19.82 -1.82
N GLY A 51 -2.67 -20.20 -0.74
CA GLY A 51 -1.81 -21.38 -0.68
C GLY A 51 -0.43 -21.19 -1.30
N LYS A 52 0.01 -19.95 -1.54
CA LYS A 52 1.28 -19.62 -2.19
C LYS A 52 2.01 -18.48 -1.49
N SER A 53 3.34 -18.59 -1.40
CA SER A 53 4.19 -17.49 -0.91
C SER A 53 4.47 -16.49 -2.02
N LEU A 54 4.43 -15.20 -1.68
CA LEU A 54 4.84 -14.11 -2.58
C LEU A 54 6.36 -13.94 -2.58
N ASP A 55 6.93 -13.68 -3.75
CA ASP A 55 8.32 -13.21 -3.87
C ASP A 55 8.49 -11.75 -3.40
N VAL A 56 9.72 -11.25 -3.40
CA VAL A 56 10.02 -9.92 -2.83
C VAL A 56 9.38 -8.80 -3.66
N GLU A 57 9.35 -8.92 -4.98
CA GLU A 57 8.76 -7.95 -5.90
C GLU A 57 7.24 -7.92 -5.79
N GLN A 58 6.60 -9.07 -5.60
CA GLN A 58 5.18 -9.20 -5.35
C GLN A 58 4.80 -8.63 -3.98
N ARG A 59 5.59 -8.91 -2.93
CA ARG A 59 5.38 -8.29 -1.60
C ARG A 59 5.48 -6.78 -1.68
N LEU A 60 6.50 -6.27 -2.39
CA LEU A 60 6.67 -4.84 -2.64
C LEU A 60 5.43 -4.25 -3.32
N ALA A 61 4.96 -4.86 -4.42
CA ALA A 61 3.74 -4.43 -5.12
C ALA A 61 2.50 -4.41 -4.21
N VAL A 62 2.44 -5.32 -3.23
CA VAL A 62 1.36 -5.38 -2.24
C VAL A 62 1.47 -4.27 -1.19
N VAL A 63 2.66 -3.97 -0.68
CA VAL A 63 2.80 -3.01 0.44
C VAL A 63 2.91 -1.56 0.01
N VAL A 64 3.44 -1.27 -1.19
CA VAL A 64 3.62 0.11 -1.68
C VAL A 64 2.28 0.86 -1.63
N ASP A 65 2.31 2.02 -0.96
CA ASP A 65 1.14 2.85 -0.65
C ASP A 65 1.33 4.27 -1.22
N GLU A 66 1.81 4.32 -2.47
CA GLU A 66 1.89 5.56 -3.25
C GLU A 66 0.55 5.85 -3.92
N ASP A 67 0.32 7.13 -4.28
CA ASP A 67 -0.91 7.57 -4.96
C ASP A 67 -1.22 6.74 -6.23
N ASN A 68 -0.17 6.35 -6.96
CA ASN A 68 -0.28 5.50 -8.14
C ASN A 68 0.87 4.49 -8.17
N ASN A 69 0.57 3.21 -8.40
CA ASN A 69 1.58 2.16 -8.52
C ASN A 69 1.42 1.39 -9.85
N LEU A 70 2.46 1.40 -10.68
CA LEU A 70 2.52 0.66 -11.93
C LEU A 70 3.43 -0.56 -11.80
N VAL A 71 2.84 -1.75 -11.87
CA VAL A 71 3.57 -3.02 -11.81
C VAL A 71 3.76 -3.58 -13.23
N ILE A 72 5.02 -3.69 -13.66
CA ILE A 72 5.38 -4.30 -14.95
C ILE A 72 5.60 -5.79 -14.76
N ALA A 73 4.79 -6.62 -15.43
CA ALA A 73 4.73 -8.05 -15.14
C ALA A 73 4.63 -8.94 -16.39
N GLY A 74 5.59 -9.84 -16.56
CA GLY A 74 5.66 -10.81 -17.65
C GLY A 74 4.58 -11.90 -17.58
N ALA A 75 4.48 -12.72 -18.63
CA ALA A 75 3.62 -13.90 -18.61
C ALA A 75 4.07 -14.86 -17.49
N GLY A 76 3.13 -15.43 -16.72
CA GLY A 76 3.44 -16.36 -15.64
C GLY A 76 4.02 -15.76 -14.35
N SER A 77 4.26 -14.45 -14.27
CA SER A 77 4.89 -13.79 -13.10
C SER A 77 3.99 -13.65 -11.86
N GLY A 78 2.85 -14.35 -11.82
CA GLY A 78 1.93 -14.29 -10.68
C GLY A 78 1.04 -13.05 -10.58
N LYS A 79 0.83 -12.27 -11.65
CA LYS A 79 -0.04 -11.06 -11.66
C LYS A 79 -1.34 -11.20 -10.85
N THR A 80 -2.11 -12.26 -11.12
CA THR A 80 -3.38 -12.54 -10.45
C THR A 80 -3.20 -12.77 -8.94
N LEU A 81 -2.14 -13.48 -8.56
CA LEU A 81 -1.79 -13.72 -7.15
C LEU A 81 -1.39 -12.42 -6.46
N THR A 82 -0.62 -11.56 -7.11
CA THR A 82 -0.23 -10.24 -6.59
C THR A 82 -1.45 -9.35 -6.36
N ILE A 83 -2.39 -9.31 -7.31
CA ILE A 83 -3.63 -8.53 -7.17
C ILE A 83 -4.48 -9.09 -6.01
N SER A 84 -4.65 -10.42 -5.92
CA SER A 84 -5.35 -11.08 -4.79
C SER A 84 -4.70 -10.70 -3.46
N GLY A 85 -3.37 -10.77 -3.38
CA GLY A 85 -2.58 -10.37 -2.23
C GLY A 85 -2.79 -8.91 -1.84
N LYS A 86 -2.82 -7.98 -2.80
CA LYS A 86 -3.06 -6.54 -2.55
C LYS A 86 -4.44 -6.31 -1.94
N VAL A 87 -5.48 -6.90 -2.51
CA VAL A 87 -6.84 -6.75 -1.99
C VAL A 87 -6.95 -7.34 -0.57
N LYS A 88 -6.41 -8.56 -0.36
CA LYS A 88 -6.39 -9.19 0.97
C LYS A 88 -5.60 -8.38 1.99
N TYR A 89 -4.50 -7.76 1.59
CA TYR A 89 -3.71 -6.89 2.45
C TYR A 89 -4.49 -5.64 2.86
N LEU A 90 -5.13 -4.96 1.91
CA LEU A 90 -5.95 -3.78 2.18
C LEU A 90 -7.09 -4.10 3.15
N VAL A 91 -7.82 -5.19 2.92
CA VAL A 91 -8.95 -5.59 3.77
C VAL A 91 -8.48 -6.11 5.13
N ASN A 92 -7.55 -7.06 5.16
CA ASN A 92 -7.21 -7.78 6.39
C ASN A 92 -6.23 -7.01 7.28
N LYS A 93 -5.27 -6.30 6.69
CA LYS A 93 -4.19 -5.61 7.41
C LYS A 93 -4.46 -4.11 7.53
N LYS A 94 -4.90 -3.45 6.45
CA LYS A 94 -5.22 -2.02 6.47
C LYS A 94 -6.65 -1.70 6.88
N LYS A 95 -7.52 -2.71 6.99
CA LYS A 95 -8.92 -2.56 7.41
C LYS A 95 -9.73 -1.64 6.48
N VAL A 96 -9.34 -1.56 5.21
CA VAL A 96 -10.12 -0.88 4.16
C VAL A 96 -11.43 -1.64 3.96
N ASN A 97 -12.54 -0.89 3.83
CA ASN A 97 -13.82 -1.52 3.53
C ASN A 97 -13.78 -2.09 2.10
N PRO A 98 -14.11 -3.38 1.87
CA PRO A 98 -14.16 -3.95 0.53
C PRO A 98 -15.00 -3.13 -0.47
N ASP A 99 -16.06 -2.45 -0.01
CA ASP A 99 -16.90 -1.60 -0.85
C ASP A 99 -16.19 -0.33 -1.37
N GLU A 100 -15.04 0.02 -0.79
CA GLU A 100 -14.16 1.12 -1.23
C GLU A 100 -13.13 0.65 -2.27
N ILE A 101 -13.10 -0.64 -2.62
CA ILE A 101 -12.15 -1.24 -3.55
C ILE A 101 -12.82 -1.55 -4.88
N LEU A 102 -12.43 -0.83 -5.94
CA LEU A 102 -12.84 -1.13 -7.31
C LEU A 102 -11.77 -1.96 -8.03
N LEU A 103 -12.10 -3.19 -8.39
CA LEU A 103 -11.25 -4.04 -9.22
C LEU A 103 -11.80 -4.14 -10.64
N LEU A 104 -10.95 -3.87 -11.65
CA LEU A 104 -11.33 -3.89 -13.05
C LEU A 104 -10.53 -4.93 -13.83
N SER A 105 -11.17 -5.56 -14.82
CA SER A 105 -10.54 -6.50 -15.74
C SER A 105 -11.10 -6.34 -17.15
N PHE A 106 -10.30 -6.71 -18.16
CA PHE A 106 -10.70 -6.62 -19.56
C PHE A 106 -11.79 -7.64 -19.95
N THR A 107 -11.89 -8.76 -19.24
CA THR A 107 -12.86 -9.82 -19.55
C THR A 107 -13.69 -10.17 -18.34
N ARG A 108 -14.95 -10.55 -18.57
CA ARG A 108 -15.85 -11.02 -17.50
C ARG A 108 -15.28 -12.23 -16.77
N LYS A 109 -14.78 -13.22 -17.51
CA LYS A 109 -14.18 -14.42 -16.93
C LYS A 109 -13.06 -14.08 -15.93
N ALA A 110 -12.15 -13.18 -16.27
CA ALA A 110 -11.08 -12.79 -15.36
C ALA A 110 -11.59 -11.98 -14.15
N ALA A 111 -12.67 -11.21 -14.31
CA ALA A 111 -13.32 -10.54 -13.19
C ALA A 111 -13.97 -11.57 -12.23
N ASP A 112 -14.70 -12.54 -12.77
CA ASP A 112 -15.36 -13.61 -12.00
C ASP A 112 -14.33 -14.45 -11.24
N GLU A 113 -13.22 -14.84 -11.88
CA GLU A 113 -12.12 -15.57 -11.24
C GLU A 113 -11.49 -14.78 -10.09
N MET A 114 -11.35 -13.45 -10.25
CA MET A 114 -10.84 -12.59 -9.17
C MET A 114 -11.85 -12.45 -8.03
N GLN A 115 -13.14 -12.33 -8.33
CA GLN A 115 -14.19 -12.27 -7.33
C GLN A 115 -14.25 -13.54 -6.49
N GLU A 116 -14.14 -14.72 -7.11
CA GLU A 116 -14.10 -16.01 -6.41
C GLU A 116 -12.88 -16.09 -5.48
N ARG A 117 -11.71 -15.63 -5.92
CA ARG A 117 -10.49 -15.61 -5.09
C ARG A 117 -10.63 -14.70 -3.87
N ILE A 118 -11.18 -13.51 -4.06
CA ILE A 118 -11.27 -12.48 -3.02
C ILE A 118 -12.38 -12.79 -2.01
N SER A 119 -13.52 -13.34 -2.48
CA SER A 119 -14.72 -13.60 -1.65
C SER A 119 -14.51 -14.62 -0.53
N THR A 120 -13.44 -15.42 -0.59
CA THR A 120 -12.99 -16.30 0.50
C THR A 120 -12.45 -15.54 1.72
N THR A 121 -12.29 -14.22 1.63
CA THR A 121 -11.87 -13.38 2.74
C THR A 121 -13.07 -13.11 3.65
N PRO A 122 -13.04 -13.50 4.94
CA PRO A 122 -14.22 -13.39 5.80
C PRO A 122 -14.66 -11.91 5.92
N PRO A 123 -15.95 -11.61 5.76
CA PRO A 123 -16.46 -10.26 5.97
C PRO A 123 -16.27 -9.88 7.43
N ARG A 124 -16.03 -8.58 7.66
CA ARG A 124 -15.83 -8.01 8.98
C ARG A 124 -17.01 -8.38 9.91
N GLU A 125 -16.74 -8.95 11.08
CA GLU A 125 -17.74 -9.01 12.15
C GLU A 125 -18.15 -7.58 12.50
N SER A 126 -19.43 -7.27 12.34
CA SER A 126 -19.99 -5.95 12.62
C SER A 126 -19.78 -5.65 14.12
N SER A 127 -19.06 -4.57 14.41
CA SER A 127 -18.97 -3.97 15.76
C SER A 127 -19.93 -2.81 15.83
#